data_AF-A0AA39UNF1-F1
#
_entry.id   AF-A0AA39UNF1-F1
#
_cell.length_a   1.000
_cell.length_b   1.000
_cell.length_c   1.000
_cell.angle_alpha   90.00
_cell.angle_beta   90.00
_cell.angle_gamma   90.00
#
_symmetry.space_group_name_H-M   'P 1'
#
loop_
_entity.id
_entity.type
_entity.pdbx_description
1 polymer ?
#
loop_
_entity_poly.entity_id
_entity_poly.type
_entity_poly.pdbx_seq_one_letter_code
_entity_poly.pdbx_strand_id
1 'polypeptide(L)'
;MLRVATAFNVRLDMLTPSQEVRRQIPIWHHVGLKMTKQKRYGSQVCHCLMDVHQVEMAGDAEAMARRLGSQAHKTRKNCGCEECRNDRCNRGCENPHKCTQKAKYLLDCLVEKWDPCRLDQDDGLSLMDEMKHQNKMAKQENGLLHFNPDIDRENSLTEGIKIFTSGGERYTIAMGPEGGPVTISIAYTDGSAYDNSTANACAGAGIWFGDGDERNIHVRLPGPYQTNNVAEI
;
A
#
# COMPACT_ATOMS: atom_id res chain seq x y z
N MET A 1 -10.05 3.05 -14.63
CA MET A 1 -8.58 3.05 -14.50
C MET A 1 -7.99 1.64 -14.33
N LEU A 2 -8.28 0.89 -13.25
CA LEU A 2 -7.64 -0.41 -12.98
C LEU A 2 -7.87 -1.49 -14.05
N ARG A 3 -9.08 -1.55 -14.64
CA ARG A 3 -9.38 -2.44 -15.77
C ARG A 3 -8.46 -2.20 -16.98
N VAL A 4 -8.13 -0.93 -17.23
CA VAL A 4 -7.22 -0.51 -18.32
C VAL A 4 -5.78 -0.86 -17.94
N ALA A 5 -5.38 -0.59 -16.68
CA ALA A 5 -4.05 -0.94 -16.20
C ALA A 5 -3.72 -2.43 -16.42
N THR A 6 -4.65 -3.33 -16.09
CA THR A 6 -4.49 -4.76 -16.35
C THR A 6 -4.27 -5.10 -17.82
N ALA A 7 -4.93 -4.39 -18.74
CA ALA A 7 -4.80 -4.61 -20.18
C ALA A 7 -3.42 -4.21 -20.73
N PHE A 8 -2.74 -3.25 -20.08
CA PHE A 8 -1.42 -2.75 -20.47
C PHE A 8 -0.28 -3.33 -19.61
N ASN A 9 -0.53 -4.41 -18.87
CA ASN A 9 0.42 -5.02 -17.91
C ASN A 9 0.94 -4.01 -16.86
N VAL A 10 0.11 -3.02 -16.54
CA VAL A 10 0.34 -2.03 -15.49
C VAL A 10 -0.35 -2.50 -14.23
N ARG A 11 0.31 -2.38 -13.07
CA ARG A 11 -0.20 -2.87 -11.80
C ARG A 11 -0.25 -1.77 -10.75
N LEU A 12 -1.27 -1.84 -9.90
CA LEU A 12 -1.26 -1.12 -8.64
C LEU A 12 -0.42 -1.94 -7.66
N ASP A 13 0.77 -1.43 -7.33
CA ASP A 13 1.72 -2.04 -6.41
C ASP A 13 2.24 -0.99 -5.43
N MET A 14 1.75 -1.09 -4.20
CA MET A 14 2.08 -0.21 -3.08
C MET A 14 2.53 -1.08 -1.92
N LEU A 15 3.62 -0.77 -1.23
CA LEU A 15 4.07 -1.57 -0.09
C LEU A 15 3.13 -1.38 1.11
N THR A 16 2.88 -0.12 1.46
CA THR A 16 2.14 0.33 2.65
C THR A 16 1.03 1.32 2.26
N PRO A 17 -0.01 0.89 1.50
CA PRO A 17 -1.05 1.82 1.03
C PRO A 17 -1.79 2.42 2.23
N SER A 18 -1.97 3.74 2.27
CA SER A 18 -2.74 4.40 3.34
C SER A 18 -4.22 4.02 3.30
N GLN A 19 -4.92 4.22 4.42
CA GLN A 19 -6.35 3.94 4.52
C GLN A 19 -7.12 4.76 3.47
N GLU A 20 -6.71 6.02 3.28
CA GLU A 20 -7.30 6.91 2.29
C GLU A 20 -7.17 6.33 0.88
N VAL A 21 -5.99 5.84 0.50
CA VAL A 21 -5.81 5.20 -0.80
C VAL A 21 -6.65 3.93 -0.93
N ARG A 22 -6.69 3.06 0.09
CA ARG A 22 -7.49 1.82 0.06
C ARG A 22 -8.97 2.13 -0.20
N ARG A 23 -9.49 3.24 0.35
CA ARG A 23 -10.89 3.69 0.15
C ARG A 23 -11.16 4.18 -1.26
N GLN A 24 -10.17 4.69 -1.98
CA GLN A 24 -10.30 5.22 -3.35
C GLN A 24 -10.25 4.13 -4.45
N ILE A 25 -10.05 2.86 -4.09
CA ILE A 25 -9.97 1.77 -5.06
C ILE A 25 -11.38 1.33 -5.48
N PRO A 26 -11.70 1.24 -6.79
CA PRO A 26 -12.99 0.75 -7.27
C PRO A 26 -13.31 -0.66 -6.79
N ILE A 27 -14.38 -0.83 -6.00
CA ILE A 27 -14.66 -2.09 -5.29
C ILE A 27 -14.96 -3.25 -6.26
N TRP A 28 -15.63 -2.99 -7.38
CA TRP A 28 -16.04 -4.04 -8.34
C TRP A 28 -14.87 -4.61 -9.16
N HIS A 29 -13.84 -3.79 -9.37
CA HIS A 29 -12.62 -4.11 -10.11
C HIS A 29 -11.38 -4.17 -9.21
N HIS A 30 -11.61 -4.34 -7.92
CA HIS A 30 -10.60 -4.19 -6.89
C HIS A 30 -9.50 -5.26 -7.00
N VAL A 31 -8.23 -4.82 -6.88
CA VAL A 31 -7.04 -5.67 -7.05
C VAL A 31 -6.91 -6.77 -5.98
N GLY A 32 -7.33 -6.48 -4.76
CA GLY A 32 -7.30 -7.41 -3.63
C GLY A 32 -8.46 -8.40 -3.51
N LEU A 33 -9.41 -8.45 -4.45
CA LEU A 33 -10.60 -9.31 -4.32
C LEU A 33 -10.30 -10.79 -4.59
N LYS A 34 -10.59 -11.65 -3.61
CA LYS A 34 -10.46 -13.12 -3.73
C LYS A 34 -11.65 -13.83 -4.37
N MET A 35 -12.60 -13.10 -4.99
CA MET A 35 -13.86 -13.66 -5.49
C MET A 35 -13.97 -13.76 -7.02
N THR A 36 -14.72 -14.75 -7.47
CA THR A 36 -15.05 -14.97 -8.89
C THR A 36 -15.93 -13.84 -9.45
N LYS A 37 -15.92 -13.64 -10.78
CA LYS A 37 -16.73 -12.60 -11.45
C LYS A 37 -18.24 -12.79 -11.21
N GLN A 38 -18.73 -14.04 -11.21
CA GLN A 38 -20.15 -14.33 -11.00
C GLN A 38 -20.63 -13.87 -9.61
N LYS A 39 -19.81 -14.03 -8.56
CA LYS A 39 -20.13 -13.57 -7.20
C LYS A 39 -20.15 -12.04 -7.06
N ARG A 40 -19.45 -11.33 -7.95
CA ARG A 40 -19.40 -9.86 -7.98
C ARG A 40 -20.65 -9.24 -8.60
N TYR A 41 -21.08 -9.73 -9.75
CA TYR A 41 -22.14 -9.05 -10.52
C TYR A 41 -23.48 -9.80 -10.54
N GLY A 42 -23.52 -11.07 -10.15
CA GLY A 42 -24.65 -11.95 -10.47
C GLY A 42 -25.92 -11.79 -9.63
N SER A 43 -25.96 -10.92 -8.61
CA SER A 43 -27.12 -10.83 -7.70
C SER A 43 -27.86 -9.50 -7.80
N GLN A 44 -29.18 -9.52 -7.60
CA GLN A 44 -30.00 -8.29 -7.55
C GLN A 44 -29.51 -7.30 -6.49
N VAL A 45 -28.94 -7.81 -5.39
CA VAL A 45 -28.37 -6.97 -4.34
C VAL A 45 -27.11 -6.24 -4.82
N CYS A 46 -26.29 -6.87 -5.68
CA CYS A 46 -25.14 -6.20 -6.28
C CYS A 46 -25.58 -5.07 -7.23
N HIS A 47 -26.60 -5.30 -8.05
CA HIS A 47 -27.18 -4.27 -8.91
C HIS A 47 -27.77 -3.12 -8.08
N CYS A 48 -28.49 -3.43 -7.01
CA CYS A 48 -28.98 -2.39 -6.09
C CYS A 48 -27.82 -1.59 -5.47
N LEU A 49 -26.71 -2.24 -5.08
CA LEU A 49 -25.53 -1.53 -4.59
C LEU A 49 -24.92 -0.60 -5.65
N MET A 50 -24.79 -1.05 -6.91
CA MET A 50 -24.25 -0.24 -8.01
C MET A 50 -25.20 0.88 -8.44
N ASP A 51 -26.45 0.55 -8.75
CA ASP A 51 -27.35 1.43 -9.48
C ASP A 51 -28.16 2.33 -8.53
N VAL A 52 -28.53 1.83 -7.35
CA VAL A 52 -29.39 2.54 -6.38
C VAL A 52 -28.56 3.21 -5.29
N HIS A 53 -27.59 2.48 -4.72
CA HIS A 53 -26.74 3.03 -3.67
C HIS A 53 -25.51 3.77 -4.23
N GLN A 54 -25.20 3.62 -5.52
CA GLN A 54 -24.04 4.24 -6.18
C GLN A 54 -22.72 3.88 -5.49
N VAL A 55 -22.60 2.62 -5.06
CA VAL A 55 -21.36 2.09 -4.48
C VAL A 55 -20.38 1.82 -5.61
N GLU A 56 -19.34 2.64 -5.72
CA GLU A 56 -18.31 2.51 -6.75
C GLU A 56 -16.94 2.18 -6.14
N MET A 57 -16.61 2.82 -5.03
CA MET A 57 -15.33 2.73 -4.35
C MET A 57 -15.39 1.85 -3.11
N ALA A 58 -14.24 1.35 -2.66
CA ALA A 58 -14.14 0.57 -1.43
C ALA A 58 -14.60 1.38 -0.21
N GLY A 59 -14.37 2.70 -0.20
CA GLY A 59 -14.88 3.61 0.83
C GLY A 59 -16.42 3.72 0.86
N ASP A 60 -17.09 3.61 -0.28
CA ASP A 60 -18.57 3.58 -0.32
C ASP A 60 -19.10 2.28 0.29
N ALA A 61 -18.45 1.16 -0.03
CA ALA A 61 -18.77 -0.14 0.54
C ALA A 61 -18.54 -0.16 2.06
N GLU A 62 -17.43 0.43 2.52
CA GLU A 62 -17.12 0.62 3.95
C GLU A 62 -18.21 1.45 4.65
N ALA A 63 -18.59 2.60 4.08
CA ALA A 63 -19.64 3.45 4.63
C ALA A 63 -20.97 2.69 4.77
N MET A 64 -21.33 1.89 3.76
CA MET A 64 -22.49 1.01 3.80
C MET A 64 -22.40 -0.09 4.87
N ALA A 65 -21.22 -0.71 5.01
CA ALA A 65 -20.97 -1.81 5.95
C ALA A 65 -20.96 -1.35 7.41
N ARG A 66 -20.44 -0.15 7.68
CA ARG A 66 -20.37 0.46 9.02
C ARG A 66 -21.72 0.52 9.74
N ARG A 67 -22.82 0.60 8.97
CA ARG A 67 -24.19 0.59 9.48
C ARG A 67 -24.52 -0.64 10.33
N LEU A 68 -23.88 -1.79 10.07
CA LEU A 68 -24.07 -3.01 10.87
C LEU A 68 -23.61 -2.86 12.32
N GLY A 69 -22.63 -1.98 12.59
CA GLY A 69 -22.13 -1.69 13.92
C GLY A 69 -22.94 -0.64 14.69
N SER A 70 -23.90 0.03 14.04
CA SER A 70 -24.73 1.05 14.68
C SER A 70 -25.80 0.44 15.57
N GLN A 71 -25.92 0.94 16.81
CA GLN A 71 -26.96 0.50 17.76
C GLN A 71 -28.40 0.73 17.24
N ALA A 72 -28.57 1.76 16.40
CA ALA A 72 -29.85 2.11 15.79
C ALA A 72 -30.25 1.12 14.67
N HIS A 73 -29.28 0.40 14.09
CA HIS A 73 -29.54 -0.56 13.03
C HIS A 73 -30.08 -1.88 13.59
N LYS A 74 -31.01 -2.51 12.85
CA LYS A 74 -31.62 -3.80 13.20
C LYS A 74 -31.58 -4.74 12.00
N THR A 75 -31.46 -6.03 12.26
CA THR A 75 -31.32 -7.10 11.26
C THR A 75 -32.63 -7.44 10.55
N ARG A 76 -33.26 -6.44 9.92
CA ARG A 76 -34.55 -6.58 9.22
C ARG A 76 -34.66 -5.66 8.02
N LYS A 77 -35.46 -6.07 7.01
CA LYS A 77 -35.64 -5.30 5.76
C LYS A 77 -36.19 -3.88 5.97
N ASN A 78 -37.02 -3.71 6.99
CA ASN A 78 -37.68 -2.45 7.36
C ASN A 78 -37.00 -1.80 8.58
N CYS A 79 -35.67 -1.89 8.69
CA CYS A 79 -34.92 -1.21 9.74
C CYS A 79 -35.33 0.27 9.84
N GLY A 80 -35.58 0.75 11.06
CA GLY A 80 -36.15 2.07 11.33
C GLY A 80 -35.14 3.21 11.41
N CYS A 81 -33.84 2.89 11.34
CA CYS A 81 -32.77 3.89 11.36
C CYS A 81 -32.89 4.83 10.15
N GLU A 82 -32.34 6.03 10.30
CA GLU A 82 -32.41 7.10 9.32
C GLU A 82 -31.89 6.65 7.94
N GLU A 83 -30.71 6.05 7.90
CA GLU A 83 -30.09 5.60 6.65
C GLU A 83 -30.94 4.55 5.92
N CYS A 84 -31.43 3.52 6.62
CA CYS A 84 -32.29 2.50 5.99
C CYS A 84 -33.66 3.08 5.58
N ARG A 85 -34.18 4.09 6.30
CA ARG A 85 -35.42 4.77 5.91
C ARG A 85 -35.19 5.58 4.64
N ASN A 86 -34.11 6.36 4.58
CA ASN A 86 -33.71 7.13 3.41
C ASN A 86 -33.53 6.24 2.17
N ASP A 87 -32.85 5.11 2.32
CA ASP A 87 -32.66 4.15 1.23
C ASP A 87 -33.98 3.62 0.67
N ARG A 88 -34.98 3.34 1.52
CA ARG A 88 -36.30 2.88 1.07
C ARG A 88 -37.12 4.02 0.44
N CYS A 89 -37.20 5.16 1.11
CA CYS A 89 -38.12 6.24 0.73
C CYS A 89 -37.59 7.07 -0.44
N ASN A 90 -36.29 7.32 -0.50
CA ASN A 90 -35.70 8.27 -1.44
C ASN A 90 -34.89 7.60 -2.54
N ARG A 91 -34.37 6.39 -2.30
CA ARG A 91 -33.57 5.63 -3.30
C ARG A 91 -34.33 4.45 -3.91
N GLY A 92 -35.45 4.03 -3.34
CA GLY A 92 -36.22 2.88 -3.84
C GLY A 92 -35.59 1.52 -3.55
N CYS A 93 -34.68 1.42 -2.58
CA CYS A 93 -34.12 0.14 -2.16
C CYS A 93 -35.15 -0.66 -1.35
N GLU A 94 -35.48 -1.88 -1.78
CA GLU A 94 -36.47 -2.72 -1.07
C GLU A 94 -35.93 -3.31 0.25
N ASN A 95 -34.61 -3.54 0.33
CA ASN A 95 -33.99 -4.19 1.48
C ASN A 95 -32.59 -3.64 1.78
N PRO A 96 -32.50 -2.46 2.43
CA PRO A 96 -31.23 -1.83 2.76
C PRO A 96 -30.32 -2.73 3.60
N HIS A 97 -30.90 -3.54 4.49
CA HIS A 97 -30.12 -4.45 5.32
C HIS A 97 -29.35 -5.49 4.49
N LYS A 98 -29.98 -6.07 3.45
CA LYS A 98 -29.29 -6.99 2.53
C LYS A 98 -28.17 -6.29 1.76
N CYS A 99 -28.39 -5.06 1.30
CA CYS A 99 -27.35 -4.26 0.64
C CYS A 99 -26.16 -4.02 1.56
N THR A 100 -26.41 -3.59 2.80
CA THR A 100 -25.37 -3.40 3.83
C THR A 100 -24.62 -4.70 4.14
N GLN A 101 -25.30 -5.85 4.29
CA GLN A 101 -24.63 -7.15 4.46
C GLN A 101 -23.76 -7.51 3.26
N LYS A 102 -24.25 -7.26 2.05
CA LYS A 102 -23.54 -7.56 0.81
C LYS A 102 -22.31 -6.67 0.65
N ALA A 103 -22.39 -5.39 1.02
CA ALA A 103 -21.24 -4.48 1.07
C ALA A 103 -20.17 -5.00 2.04
N LYS A 104 -20.56 -5.40 3.26
CA LYS A 104 -19.64 -6.04 4.21
C LYS A 104 -19.00 -7.30 3.62
N TYR A 105 -19.78 -8.17 2.99
CA TYR A 105 -19.26 -9.38 2.35
C TYR A 105 -18.23 -9.08 1.25
N LEU A 106 -18.42 -8.00 0.47
CA LEU A 106 -17.43 -7.60 -0.54
C LEU A 106 -16.09 -7.22 0.12
N LEU A 107 -16.14 -6.45 1.22
CA LEU A 107 -14.95 -6.06 1.99
C LEU A 107 -14.26 -7.26 2.63
N ASP A 108 -15.03 -8.19 3.23
CA ASP A 108 -14.50 -9.41 3.86
C ASP A 108 -13.79 -10.33 2.85
N CYS A 109 -13.99 -10.13 1.54
CA CYS A 109 -13.31 -10.86 0.49
C CYS A 109 -12.03 -10.18 -0.02
N LEU A 110 -11.65 -9.02 0.53
CA LEU A 110 -10.39 -8.36 0.25
C LEU A 110 -9.24 -9.05 0.99
N VAL A 111 -8.06 -9.10 0.37
CA VAL A 111 -6.83 -9.35 1.13
C VAL A 111 -6.59 -8.20 2.12
N GLU A 112 -6.01 -8.53 3.26
CA GLU A 112 -5.80 -7.62 4.39
C GLU A 112 -5.04 -6.33 4.00
N LYS A 113 -4.07 -6.43 3.09
CA LYS A 113 -3.30 -5.30 2.55
C LYS A 113 -4.18 -4.19 1.97
N TRP A 114 -5.33 -4.57 1.40
CA TRP A 114 -6.21 -3.64 0.72
C TRP A 114 -7.55 -3.44 1.43
N ASP A 115 -7.69 -3.88 2.68
CA ASP A 115 -8.91 -3.65 3.44
C ASP A 115 -8.99 -2.16 3.87
N PRO A 116 -10.00 -1.39 3.41
CA PRO A 116 -10.18 0.01 3.81
C PRO A 116 -10.59 0.17 5.28
N CYS A 117 -11.10 -0.88 5.93
CA CYS A 117 -11.55 -0.83 7.32
C CYS A 117 -10.36 -0.90 8.30
N ARG A 118 -9.17 -1.26 7.80
CA ARG A 118 -7.97 -1.40 8.61
C ARG A 118 -7.31 -0.03 8.80
N LEU A 119 -6.98 0.28 10.05
CA LEU A 119 -6.13 1.43 10.37
C LEU A 119 -4.74 1.27 9.75
N ASP A 120 -4.10 2.40 9.47
CA ASP A 120 -2.74 2.38 8.96
C ASP A 120 -1.76 1.82 9.98
N GLN A 121 -0.80 1.04 9.49
CA GLN A 121 0.27 0.50 10.30
C GLN A 121 1.24 1.62 10.65
N ASP A 122 1.28 2.01 11.93
CA ASP A 122 2.35 2.81 12.50
C ASP A 122 3.39 1.84 13.06
N ASP A 123 4.49 1.68 12.33
CA ASP A 123 5.62 0.84 12.70
C ASP A 123 6.61 1.58 13.61
N GLY A 124 6.34 2.86 13.93
CA GLY A 124 7.23 3.72 14.73
C GLY A 124 8.55 4.06 14.02
N LEU A 125 8.65 3.80 12.71
CA LEU A 125 9.86 4.04 11.93
C LEU A 125 9.91 5.44 11.32
N SER A 126 8.76 6.11 11.23
CA SER A 126 8.67 7.50 10.80
C SER A 126 9.48 8.42 11.70
N LEU A 127 10.30 9.28 11.10
CA LEU A 127 10.96 10.35 11.84
C LEU A 127 9.95 11.24 12.56
N MET A 128 10.28 11.60 13.81
CA MET A 128 9.58 12.65 14.55
C MET A 128 9.65 13.98 13.81
N ASP A 129 8.65 14.85 14.00
CA ASP A 129 8.59 16.14 13.31
C ASP A 129 9.80 17.04 13.58
N GLU A 130 10.37 16.95 14.78
CA GLU A 130 11.62 17.63 15.15
C GLU A 130 12.79 17.14 14.29
N MET A 131 12.95 15.83 14.11
CA MET A 131 13.99 15.25 13.26
C MET A 131 13.78 15.61 11.78
N LYS A 132 12.52 15.67 11.32
CA LYS A 132 12.18 16.15 9.96
C LYS A 132 12.57 17.62 9.79
N HIS A 133 12.37 18.45 10.82
CA HIS A 133 12.77 19.86 10.80
C HIS A 133 14.30 20.00 10.77
N GLN A 134 15.02 19.25 11.60
CA GLN A 134 16.48 19.20 11.61
C GLN A 134 17.04 18.76 10.26
N ASN A 135 16.46 17.73 9.63
CA ASN A 135 16.84 17.30 8.28
C ASN A 135 16.67 18.41 7.23
N LYS A 136 15.62 19.24 7.32
CA LYS A 136 15.44 20.37 6.39
C LYS A 136 16.55 21.40 6.53
N MET A 137 16.99 21.69 7.76
CA MET A 137 18.08 22.63 8.02
C MET A 137 19.43 22.03 7.57
N ALA A 138 19.74 20.80 8.00
CA ALA A 138 20.97 20.10 7.64
C ALA A 138 21.14 19.94 6.12
N LYS A 139 20.05 19.76 5.36
CA LYS A 139 20.10 19.70 3.89
C LYS A 139 20.61 20.99 3.25
N GLN A 140 20.37 22.16 3.86
CA GLN A 140 20.88 23.45 3.36
C GLN A 140 22.36 23.64 3.67
N GLU A 141 22.81 23.08 4.79
CA GLU A 141 24.19 23.21 5.30
C GLU A 141 25.09 22.03 4.92
N ASN A 142 24.57 21.08 4.13
CA ASN A 142 25.23 19.81 3.80
C ASN A 142 25.67 19.02 5.05
N GLY A 143 24.87 19.10 6.12
CA GLY A 143 25.07 18.43 7.39
C GLY A 143 24.52 17.00 7.43
N LEU A 144 24.67 16.34 8.57
CA LEU A 144 24.17 14.97 8.80
C LEU A 144 22.64 14.93 8.75
N LEU A 145 22.10 13.94 8.04
CA LEU A 145 20.68 13.69 7.94
C LEU A 145 20.32 12.44 8.72
N HIS A 146 19.23 12.50 9.48
CA HIS A 146 18.57 11.32 10.02
C HIS A 146 17.92 10.57 8.85
N PHE A 147 18.33 9.32 8.63
CA PHE A 147 17.66 8.46 7.67
C PHE A 147 16.23 8.19 8.14
N ASN A 148 15.25 8.39 7.25
CA ASN A 148 13.87 8.00 7.49
C ASN A 148 13.64 6.63 6.82
N PRO A 149 13.63 5.51 7.57
CA PRO A 149 13.36 4.19 7.02
C PRO A 149 11.88 4.00 6.63
N ASP A 150 11.02 4.96 6.97
CA ASP A 150 9.62 4.96 6.58
C ASP A 150 9.49 4.99 5.05
N ILE A 151 8.97 3.88 4.53
CA ILE A 151 8.64 3.74 3.12
C ILE A 151 7.28 4.42 2.97
N ASP A 152 7.31 5.67 2.50
CA ASP A 152 6.16 6.56 2.38
C ASP A 152 4.85 5.79 2.15
N ARG A 153 3.88 6.03 3.03
CA ARG A 153 2.48 5.70 2.74
C ARG A 153 2.06 6.57 1.56
N GLU A 154 2.22 6.05 0.34
CA GLU A 154 1.78 6.73 -0.87
C GLU A 154 0.30 7.11 -0.66
N ASN A 155 0.03 8.42 -0.69
CA ASN A 155 -1.30 8.98 -0.39
C ASN A 155 -2.15 9.16 -1.65
N SER A 156 -1.54 9.00 -2.81
CA SER A 156 -2.24 9.04 -4.09
C SER A 156 -2.24 7.67 -4.76
N LEU A 157 -3.42 7.27 -5.25
CA LEU A 157 -3.58 6.07 -6.06
C LEU A 157 -2.69 6.08 -7.32
N THR A 158 -2.32 7.26 -7.84
CA THR A 158 -1.49 7.39 -9.05
C THR A 158 -0.04 6.99 -8.82
N GLU A 159 0.49 7.20 -7.60
CA GLU A 159 1.88 6.89 -7.26
C GLU A 159 2.11 5.37 -7.24
N GLY A 160 1.09 4.60 -6.89
CA GLY A 160 1.14 3.14 -6.81
C GLY A 160 1.06 2.44 -8.16
N ILE A 161 0.90 3.16 -9.26
CA ILE A 161 0.81 2.57 -10.60
C ILE A 161 2.23 2.31 -11.13
N LYS A 162 2.64 1.04 -11.19
CA LYS A 162 3.98 0.63 -11.63
C LYS A 162 3.90 -0.23 -12.91
N ILE A 163 4.88 -0.04 -13.82
CA ILE A 163 4.92 -0.66 -15.16
C ILE A 163 6.04 -1.70 -15.37
N PHE A 164 6.86 -1.97 -14.34
CA PHE A 164 7.96 -2.95 -14.39
C PHE A 164 8.01 -3.84 -13.13
N THR A 165 6.86 -4.37 -12.71
CA THR A 165 6.80 -5.25 -11.54
C THR A 165 6.66 -6.72 -11.94
N SER A 166 7.51 -7.58 -11.37
CA SER A 166 7.35 -9.03 -11.40
C SER A 166 6.34 -9.42 -10.31
N GLY A 167 5.31 -10.19 -10.67
CA GLY A 167 4.07 -10.35 -9.88
C GLY A 167 4.16 -11.13 -8.56
N GLY A 168 5.06 -10.77 -7.64
CA GLY A 168 5.14 -11.29 -6.28
C GLY A 168 4.75 -10.25 -5.24
N GLU A 169 4.09 -10.68 -4.15
CA GLU A 169 3.84 -9.81 -2.99
C GLU A 169 5.18 -9.54 -2.29
N ARG A 170 5.55 -8.25 -2.22
CA ARG A 170 6.70 -7.79 -1.44
C ARG A 170 6.22 -7.45 -0.03
N TYR A 171 6.70 -8.22 0.94
CA TYR A 171 6.56 -7.91 2.35
C TYR A 171 7.94 -7.47 2.85
N THR A 172 8.16 -6.18 3.02
CA THR A 172 9.31 -5.70 3.78
C THR A 172 8.85 -5.48 5.20
N ILE A 173 9.17 -6.42 6.08
CA ILE A 173 9.15 -6.17 7.52
C ILE A 173 10.42 -5.35 7.79
N ALA A 174 10.28 -4.03 7.87
CA ALA A 174 11.35 -3.22 8.42
C ALA A 174 11.41 -3.53 9.92
N MET A 175 12.46 -4.25 10.33
CA MET A 175 12.72 -4.49 11.75
C MET A 175 13.34 -3.23 12.33
N GLY A 176 12.63 -2.57 13.25
CA GLY A 176 13.20 -1.48 14.04
C GLY A 176 14.38 -1.98 14.87
N PRO A 177 15.36 -1.13 15.18
CA PRO A 177 16.48 -1.51 16.03
C PRO A 177 15.96 -1.92 17.41
N GLU A 178 16.35 -3.10 17.90
CA GLU A 178 16.10 -3.49 19.29
C GLU A 178 16.71 -2.43 20.23
N GLY A 179 15.96 -2.02 21.26
CA GLY A 179 16.17 -0.85 22.13
C GLY A 179 17.48 -0.77 22.93
N GLY A 180 18.63 -0.88 22.27
CA GLY A 180 19.96 -0.62 22.79
C GLY A 180 20.44 0.80 22.46
N PRO A 181 21.55 1.25 23.08
CA PRO A 181 22.18 2.51 22.73
C PRO A 181 22.56 2.52 21.25
N VAL A 182 22.02 3.49 20.50
CA VAL A 182 22.34 3.68 19.08
C VAL A 182 23.80 4.06 18.96
N THR A 183 24.64 3.10 18.58
CA THR A 183 26.05 3.35 18.29
C THR A 183 26.14 3.86 16.85
N ILE A 184 26.47 5.13 16.66
CA ILE A 184 26.69 5.69 15.33
C ILE A 184 27.98 5.06 14.78
N SER A 185 27.86 4.25 13.73
CA SER A 185 29.00 3.80 12.92
C SER A 185 28.98 4.57 11.60
N ILE A 186 30.11 5.15 11.21
CA ILE A 186 30.28 5.77 9.90
C ILE A 186 30.76 4.67 8.94
N ALA A 187 30.09 4.54 7.80
CA ALA A 187 30.47 3.67 6.73
C ALA A 187 30.59 4.47 5.42
N TYR A 188 31.56 4.07 4.59
CA TYR A 188 31.78 4.59 3.26
C TYR A 188 31.44 3.49 2.28
N THR A 189 30.53 3.76 1.35
CA THR A 189 30.12 2.80 0.33
C THR A 189 30.60 3.28 -1.04
N ASP A 190 30.98 2.34 -1.91
CA ASP A 190 31.33 2.63 -3.30
C ASP A 190 30.97 1.44 -4.20
N GLY A 191 30.49 1.76 -5.40
CA GLY A 191 30.14 0.79 -6.44
C GLY A 191 30.94 1.03 -7.70
N SER A 192 31.55 -0.02 -8.26
CA SER A 192 32.29 0.09 -9.51
C SER A 192 32.02 -1.06 -10.47
N ALA A 193 32.17 -0.80 -11.76
CA ALA A 193 32.14 -1.83 -12.79
C ALA A 193 33.27 -1.64 -13.81
N TYR A 194 33.97 -2.74 -14.06
CA TYR A 194 34.87 -2.89 -15.20
C TYR A 194 34.08 -3.14 -16.48
N ASP A 195 34.57 -2.63 -17.61
CA ASP A 195 33.95 -2.75 -18.93
C ASP A 195 32.45 -2.43 -18.94
N ASN A 196 32.07 -1.40 -18.17
CA ASN A 196 30.68 -0.98 -18.02
C ASN A 196 30.03 -0.73 -19.39
N SER A 197 28.75 -1.10 -19.53
CA SER A 197 27.98 -1.06 -20.78
C SER A 197 28.39 -2.11 -21.85
N THR A 198 29.21 -3.10 -21.51
CA THR A 198 29.53 -4.22 -22.40
C THR A 198 28.95 -5.55 -21.89
N ALA A 199 28.94 -6.57 -22.75
CA ALA A 199 28.55 -7.93 -22.35
C ALA A 199 29.52 -8.57 -21.33
N ASN A 200 30.73 -8.05 -21.21
CA ASN A 200 31.75 -8.54 -20.27
C ASN A 200 31.79 -7.70 -18.98
N ALA A 201 30.83 -6.80 -18.79
CA ALA A 201 30.84 -5.90 -17.65
C ALA A 201 30.90 -6.66 -16.33
N CYS A 202 31.69 -6.13 -15.41
CA CYS A 202 32.02 -6.79 -14.17
C CYS A 202 31.92 -5.82 -13.01
N ALA A 203 30.83 -5.92 -12.25
CA ALA A 203 30.49 -4.95 -11.22
C ALA A 203 30.72 -5.52 -9.81
N GLY A 204 31.20 -4.68 -8.89
CA GLY A 204 31.35 -4.99 -7.47
C GLY A 204 31.10 -3.77 -6.60
N ALA A 205 30.75 -4.03 -5.34
CA ALA A 205 30.46 -3.01 -4.34
C ALA A 205 31.32 -3.21 -3.09
N GLY A 206 31.60 -2.14 -2.37
CA GLY A 206 32.36 -2.16 -1.13
C GLY A 206 31.72 -1.32 -0.03
N ILE A 207 31.90 -1.75 1.22
CA ILE A 207 31.56 -1.00 2.42
C ILE A 207 32.80 -0.95 3.31
N TRP A 208 33.21 0.25 3.70
CA TRP A 208 34.38 0.50 4.53
C TRP A 208 34.02 1.28 5.79
N PHE A 209 34.34 0.74 6.96
CA PHE A 209 34.06 1.32 8.28
C PHE A 209 35.32 1.92 8.94
N GLY A 210 36.52 1.58 8.47
CA GLY A 210 37.78 2.01 9.06
C GLY A 210 38.93 1.07 8.72
N ASP A 211 40.16 1.46 9.04
CA ASP A 211 41.32 0.57 8.84
C ASP A 211 41.23 -0.66 9.75
N GLY A 212 41.40 -1.85 9.18
CA GLY A 212 41.33 -3.12 9.90
C GLY A 212 39.96 -3.50 10.51
N ASP A 213 38.88 -2.76 10.22
CA ASP A 213 37.54 -3.09 10.74
C ASP A 213 37.03 -4.40 10.12
N GLU A 214 36.62 -5.35 10.96
CA GLU A 214 36.16 -6.69 10.54
C GLU A 214 34.87 -6.65 9.72
N ARG A 215 34.10 -5.55 9.79
CA ARG A 215 32.87 -5.35 9.02
C ARG A 215 33.14 -4.85 7.60
N ASN A 216 34.39 -4.48 7.28
CA ASN A 216 34.76 -4.10 5.92
C ASN A 216 34.47 -5.25 4.96
N ILE A 217 33.71 -4.98 3.91
CA ILE A 217 33.33 -5.98 2.91
C ILE A 217 33.52 -5.43 1.50
N HIS A 218 33.93 -6.31 0.60
CA HIS A 218 33.87 -6.12 -0.83
C HIS A 218 33.17 -7.32 -1.44
N VAL A 219 32.27 -7.09 -2.38
CA VAL A 219 31.45 -8.13 -2.97
C VAL A 219 31.38 -7.96 -4.48
N ARG A 220 31.46 -9.09 -5.19
CA ARG A 220 31.12 -9.13 -6.61
C ARG A 220 29.60 -9.19 -6.74
N LEU A 221 29.01 -8.31 -7.55
CA LEU A 221 27.56 -8.29 -7.71
C LEU A 221 27.07 -9.59 -8.37
N PRO A 222 26.05 -10.25 -7.78
CA PRO A 222 25.46 -11.42 -8.38
C PRO A 222 24.55 -11.06 -9.56
N GLY A 223 24.33 -12.03 -10.45
CA GLY A 223 23.35 -11.91 -11.52
C GLY A 223 23.83 -11.20 -12.79
N PRO A 224 22.95 -11.07 -13.80
CA PRO A 224 23.35 -10.67 -15.15
C PRO A 224 23.55 -9.16 -15.32
N TYR A 225 23.03 -8.33 -14.40
CA TYR A 225 23.08 -6.88 -14.51
C TYR A 225 24.35 -6.33 -13.84
N GLN A 226 25.44 -6.32 -14.58
CA GLN A 226 26.74 -5.86 -14.12
C GLN A 226 26.97 -4.42 -14.57
N THR A 227 26.56 -3.43 -13.79
CA THR A 227 26.73 -2.00 -14.14
C THR A 227 27.13 -1.18 -12.93
N ASN A 228 27.72 0.00 -13.14
CA ASN A 228 28.02 0.94 -12.05
C ASN A 228 26.77 1.25 -11.23
N ASN A 229 25.65 1.59 -11.88
CA ASN A 229 24.43 1.97 -11.16
C ASN A 229 23.86 0.85 -10.27
N VAL A 230 24.03 -0.40 -10.67
CA VAL A 230 23.62 -1.55 -9.86
C VAL A 230 24.60 -1.79 -8.71
N ALA A 231 25.86 -1.36 -8.85
CA ALA A 231 26.86 -1.48 -7.80
C ALA A 231 26.73 -0.45 -6.69
N GLU A 232 26.09 0.68 -6.98
CA GLU A 232 25.87 1.79 -6.03
C GLU A 232 24.63 1.59 -5.14
N ILE A 233 23.80 0.58 -5.44
CA ILE A 233 22.52 0.30 -4.76
C ILE A 233 22.62 -0.99 -3.95
#